data_AF-A0A015L3F1-F1
#
_entry.id   AF-A0A015L3F1-F1
#
_cell.length_a   1.000
_cell.length_b   1.000
_cell.length_c   1.000
_cell.angle_alpha   90.00
_cell.angle_beta   90.00
_cell.angle_gamma   90.00
#
_symmetry.space_group_name_H-M   'P 1'
#
loop_
_entity.id
_entity.type
_entity.pdbx_description
1 polymer ?
#
loop_
_entity_poly.entity_id
_entity_poly.type
_entity_poly.pdbx_seq_one_letter_code
_entity_poly.pdbx_strand_id
1 'polypeptide(L)'
;MSQSELSEFLNAPTPYYCGFKAFDIGQCQYKIRDDSVRPRHFLGADNEDGIEAILSEREGHSLHEIIDGDEPLRPIIDFDLLVEALNAITPKLSSGQAKNLLCRAFRDTCLEIFPEWDKETMSIAESSDKKKISLHVLTFGMRLPNITKVSAFTELVRKKLPAGLQKKGIIDNIANIGSFKSFSLRILGTPKYDKKTDKHVRIKKVIRPKDRSIFDFMIRPPNNDFRVIDSPLLVVPESEVNRCSKENNDTSSETT
;
A
#
# COMPACT_ATOMS: atom_id res chain seq x y z
N MET A 1 8.46 -3.54 -55.48
CA MET A 1 8.35 -3.84 -54.04
C MET A 1 7.96 -5.30 -53.93
N SER A 2 8.92 -6.15 -53.58
CA SER A 2 8.68 -7.59 -53.48
C SER A 2 8.15 -7.94 -52.10
N GLN A 3 7.36 -9.00 -52.01
CA GLN A 3 6.79 -9.55 -50.78
C GLN A 3 7.85 -10.05 -49.77
N SER A 4 9.16 -9.97 -50.11
CA SER A 4 10.27 -10.37 -49.25
C SER A 4 10.77 -9.27 -48.30
N GLU A 5 10.50 -7.98 -48.57
CA GLU A 5 10.96 -6.86 -47.73
C GLU A 5 10.12 -6.68 -46.45
N LEU A 6 8.94 -7.31 -46.37
CA LEU A 6 8.06 -7.26 -45.19
C LEU A 6 8.39 -8.35 -44.14
N SER A 7 9.18 -9.37 -44.50
CA SER A 7 9.46 -10.51 -43.61
C SER A 7 10.60 -10.26 -42.62
N GLU A 8 11.46 -9.27 -42.85
CA GLU A 8 12.56 -8.94 -41.93
C GLU A 8 12.10 -8.12 -40.70
N PHE A 9 10.93 -7.49 -40.75
CA PHE A 9 10.40 -6.68 -39.64
C PHE A 9 9.66 -7.48 -38.57
N LEU A 10 9.38 -8.76 -38.77
CA LEU A 10 8.52 -9.56 -37.88
C LEU A 10 9.25 -10.52 -36.94
N ASN A 11 10.58 -10.65 -36.98
CA ASN A 11 11.31 -11.68 -36.22
C ASN A 11 12.50 -11.21 -35.40
N ALA A 12 12.55 -9.94 -34.99
CA ALA A 12 13.40 -9.54 -33.87
C ALA A 12 12.54 -9.57 -32.59
N PRO A 13 12.82 -10.45 -31.60
CA PRO A 13 12.23 -10.28 -30.28
C PRO A 13 12.69 -8.91 -29.79
N THR A 14 11.76 -7.96 -29.70
CA THR A 14 12.03 -6.65 -29.10
C THR A 14 12.64 -6.94 -27.73
N PRO A 15 13.87 -6.49 -27.43
CA PRO A 15 14.42 -6.65 -26.10
C PRO A 15 13.38 -6.05 -25.17
N TYR A 16 12.87 -6.85 -24.22
CA TYR A 16 12.07 -6.32 -23.12
C TYR A 16 12.93 -5.22 -22.50
N TYR A 17 12.66 -3.96 -22.84
CA TYR A 17 13.34 -2.83 -22.23
C TYR A 17 12.98 -2.93 -20.76
N CYS A 18 13.93 -3.38 -19.96
CA CYS A 18 13.82 -3.42 -18.52
C CYS A 18 13.76 -1.95 -18.12
N GLY A 19 12.54 -1.38 -18.08
CA GLY A 19 12.33 0.02 -17.74
C GLY A 19 13.01 0.34 -16.43
N PHE A 20 13.44 1.61 -16.28
CA PHE A 20 14.00 2.19 -15.06
C PHE A 20 13.51 1.43 -13.82
N LYS A 21 14.40 0.75 -13.11
CA LYS A 21 14.09 0.03 -11.87
C LYS A 21 14.06 1.03 -10.72
N ALA A 22 13.42 0.67 -9.60
CA ALA A 22 13.43 1.49 -8.39
C ALA A 22 14.85 1.81 -7.88
N PHE A 23 15.84 0.95 -8.20
CA PHE A 23 17.26 1.17 -7.90
C PHE A 23 17.88 2.32 -8.70
N ASP A 24 17.34 2.62 -9.89
CA ASP A 24 17.85 3.65 -10.79
C ASP A 24 17.47 5.07 -10.35
N ILE A 25 16.61 5.22 -9.33
CA ILE A 25 16.25 6.50 -8.70
C ILE A 25 17.39 6.98 -7.75
N GLY A 26 18.43 6.19 -7.54
CA GLY A 26 19.52 6.53 -6.61
C GLY A 26 19.07 6.52 -5.14
N GLN A 27 19.75 7.31 -4.30
CA GLN A 27 19.56 7.36 -2.84
C GLN A 27 18.40 8.26 -2.38
N CYS A 28 17.46 8.63 -3.27
CA CYS A 28 16.34 9.48 -2.86
C CYS A 28 15.58 8.88 -1.68
N GLN A 29 15.28 9.72 -0.69
CA GLN A 29 14.61 9.31 0.55
C GLN A 29 13.19 8.79 0.29
N TYR A 30 12.47 9.43 -0.63
CA TYR A 30 11.12 9.06 -1.04
C TYR A 30 11.13 8.61 -2.49
N LYS A 31 10.54 7.45 -2.75
CA LYS A 31 10.48 6.85 -4.08
C LYS A 31 9.03 6.61 -4.46
N ILE A 32 8.64 7.10 -5.63
CA ILE A 32 7.26 7.06 -6.13
C ILE A 32 7.25 6.36 -7.48
N ARG A 33 6.39 5.34 -7.63
CA ARG A 33 6.11 4.66 -8.89
C ARG A 33 4.86 5.23 -9.54
N ASP A 34 4.96 5.57 -10.82
CA ASP A 34 3.83 5.97 -11.64
C ASP A 34 3.38 4.82 -12.55
N ASP A 35 2.18 4.30 -12.29
CA ASP A 35 1.57 3.22 -13.07
C ASP A 35 0.70 3.73 -14.25
N SER A 36 0.56 5.05 -14.42
CA SER A 36 -0.21 5.63 -15.52
C SER A 36 0.53 5.62 -16.86
N VAL A 37 1.86 5.58 -16.84
CA VAL A 37 2.72 5.62 -18.03
C VAL A 37 3.36 4.25 -18.32
N ARG A 38 3.75 4.01 -19.58
CA ARG A 38 4.43 2.78 -20.01
C ARG A 38 5.69 3.12 -20.81
N PRO A 39 6.88 2.58 -20.46
CA PRO A 39 7.15 1.76 -19.28
C PRO A 39 6.85 2.51 -17.97
N ARG A 40 6.73 1.80 -16.83
CA ARG A 40 6.46 2.45 -15.53
C ARG A 40 7.56 3.47 -15.25
N HIS A 41 7.17 4.65 -14.77
CA HIS A 41 8.14 5.67 -14.35
C HIS A 41 8.36 5.60 -12.85
N PHE A 42 9.58 5.94 -12.46
CA PHE A 42 10.06 5.91 -11.09
C PHE A 42 10.63 7.29 -10.79
N LEU A 43 10.12 7.93 -9.74
CA LEU A 43 10.39 9.31 -9.35
C LEU A 43 10.96 9.32 -7.93
N GLY A 44 11.89 10.24 -7.67
CA GLY A 44 12.55 10.39 -6.38
C GLY A 44 12.41 11.80 -5.85
N ALA A 45 12.27 11.94 -4.53
CA ALA A 45 12.31 13.21 -3.81
C ALA A 45 13.01 13.01 -2.47
N ASP A 46 13.59 14.09 -1.93
CA ASP A 46 14.29 14.10 -0.64
C ASP A 46 13.61 14.98 0.42
N ASN A 47 12.57 15.71 0.03
CA ASN A 47 11.86 16.65 0.90
C ASN A 47 10.40 16.81 0.48
N GLU A 48 9.66 17.56 1.29
CA GLU A 48 8.24 17.84 1.11
C GLU A 48 7.96 18.51 -0.23
N ASP A 49 8.68 19.59 -0.56
CA ASP A 49 8.53 20.33 -1.83
C ASP A 49 8.72 19.43 -3.06
N GLY A 50 9.70 18.52 -3.02
CA GLY A 50 9.94 17.56 -4.10
C GLY A 50 8.81 16.56 -4.26
N ILE A 51 8.21 16.11 -3.15
CA ILE A 51 7.02 15.25 -3.20
C ILE A 51 5.84 16.04 -3.79
N GLU A 52 5.59 17.27 -3.33
CA GLU A 52 4.51 18.11 -3.84
C GLU A 52 4.63 18.40 -5.34
N ALA A 53 5.85 18.67 -5.82
CA ALA A 53 6.14 18.86 -7.23
C ALA A 53 5.76 17.62 -8.05
N ILE A 54 6.19 16.42 -7.61
CA ILE A 54 5.83 15.15 -8.25
C ILE A 54 4.31 14.98 -8.32
N LEU A 55 3.61 15.23 -7.21
CA LEU A 55 2.16 15.04 -7.13
C LEU A 55 1.41 16.03 -8.04
N SER A 56 1.89 17.27 -8.13
CA SER A 56 1.30 18.32 -8.96
C SER A 56 1.52 18.05 -10.44
N GLU A 57 2.74 17.69 -10.86
CA GLU A 57 3.05 17.34 -12.24
C GLU A 57 2.32 16.08 -12.73
N ARG A 58 2.02 15.18 -11.79
CA ARG A 58 1.36 13.89 -12.05
C ARG A 58 -0.09 13.90 -11.57
N GLU A 59 -0.75 15.05 -11.59
CA GLU A 59 -2.17 15.14 -11.28
C GLU A 59 -2.97 14.17 -12.19
N GLY A 60 -3.90 13.42 -11.60
CA GLY A 60 -4.64 12.38 -12.34
C GLY A 60 -3.94 11.01 -12.41
N HIS A 61 -2.64 10.93 -12.07
CA HIS A 61 -1.89 9.69 -12.22
C HIS A 61 -2.10 8.71 -11.05
N SER A 62 -1.84 7.42 -11.32
CA SER A 62 -1.92 6.36 -10.33
C SER A 62 -0.55 6.13 -9.68
N LEU A 63 -0.22 7.00 -8.73
CA LEU A 63 1.05 6.99 -8.01
C LEU A 63 1.07 6.02 -6.83
N HIS A 64 2.23 5.43 -6.58
CA HIS A 64 2.48 4.53 -5.46
C HIS A 64 3.79 4.88 -4.74
N GLU A 65 3.74 5.01 -3.42
CA GLU A 65 4.93 5.10 -2.57
C GLU A 65 5.62 3.74 -2.55
N ILE A 66 6.92 3.70 -2.78
CA ILE A 66 7.74 2.50 -2.68
C ILE A 66 8.33 2.42 -1.28
N ILE A 67 8.35 1.22 -0.70
CA ILE A 67 8.98 0.91 0.58
C ILE A 67 10.14 -0.05 0.30
N ASP A 68 11.36 0.47 0.38
CA ASP A 68 12.58 -0.23 -0.01
C ASP A 68 13.65 -0.26 1.09
N GLY A 69 13.27 0.06 2.33
CA GLY A 69 14.12 -0.01 3.53
C GLY A 69 13.37 -0.53 4.75
N ASP A 70 14.10 -0.69 5.85
CA ASP A 70 13.56 -1.14 7.15
C ASP A 70 13.24 0.03 8.08
N GLU A 71 13.04 1.23 7.52
CA GLU A 71 12.73 2.44 8.26
C GLU A 71 11.37 2.36 8.96
N PRO A 72 11.17 3.12 10.06
CA PRO A 72 9.88 3.16 10.73
C PRO A 72 8.72 3.62 9.83
N LEU A 73 7.61 2.90 9.91
CA LEU A 73 6.44 3.09 9.04
C LEU A 73 5.20 3.40 9.87
N ARG A 74 4.29 4.23 9.35
CA ARG A 74 2.95 4.34 9.92
C ARG A 74 2.19 3.01 9.79
N PRO A 75 1.46 2.55 10.83
CA PRO A 75 0.53 1.43 10.69
C PRO A 75 -0.53 1.75 9.64
N ILE A 76 -0.73 0.83 8.69
CA ILE A 76 -1.67 1.00 7.60
C ILE A 76 -2.24 -0.35 7.15
N ILE A 77 -3.52 -0.35 6.81
CA ILE A 77 -4.21 -1.52 6.26
C ILE A 77 -5.10 -1.08 5.10
N ASP A 78 -4.98 -1.78 3.97
CA ASP A 78 -5.96 -1.72 2.87
C ASP A 78 -6.93 -2.90 3.05
N PHE A 79 -8.17 -2.58 3.40
CA PHE A 79 -9.25 -3.56 3.45
C PHE A 79 -9.91 -3.61 2.07
N ASP A 80 -9.92 -4.78 1.42
CA ASP A 80 -10.64 -5.02 0.16
C ASP A 80 -11.63 -6.18 0.33
N LEU A 81 -12.82 -5.87 0.84
CA LEU A 81 -13.87 -6.85 1.12
C LEU A 81 -14.89 -6.91 -0.02
N LEU A 82 -14.95 -8.04 -0.72
CA LEU A 82 -16.01 -8.30 -1.69
C LEU A 82 -17.38 -8.35 -1.00
N VAL A 83 -18.38 -7.69 -1.60
CA VAL A 83 -19.76 -7.68 -1.10
C VAL A 83 -20.36 -9.09 -1.13
N GLU A 84 -19.97 -9.93 -2.09
CA GLU A 84 -20.33 -11.34 -2.12
C GLU A 84 -19.80 -12.10 -0.89
N ALA A 85 -18.53 -11.89 -0.54
CA ALA A 85 -17.94 -12.50 0.64
C ALA A 85 -18.62 -12.02 1.93
N LEU A 86 -18.96 -10.73 2.01
CA LEU A 86 -19.75 -10.17 3.12
C LEU A 86 -21.13 -10.84 3.23
N ASN A 87 -21.83 -11.02 2.11
CA ASN A 87 -23.17 -11.62 2.08
C ASN A 87 -23.18 -13.09 2.51
N ALA A 88 -22.05 -13.79 2.40
CA ALA A 88 -21.89 -15.17 2.85
C ALA A 88 -21.64 -15.29 4.37
N ILE A 89 -21.38 -14.19 5.08
CA ILE A 89 -21.14 -14.21 6.53
C ILE A 89 -22.47 -14.40 7.27
N THR A 90 -22.47 -15.28 8.27
CA THR A 90 -23.60 -15.53 9.17
C THR A 90 -23.20 -15.20 10.61
N PRO A 91 -23.99 -14.40 11.35
CA PRO A 91 -25.18 -13.68 10.89
C PRO A 91 -24.85 -12.60 9.85
N LYS A 92 -25.85 -12.23 9.02
CA LYS A 92 -25.66 -11.23 7.97
C LYS A 92 -25.20 -9.89 8.57
N LEU A 93 -24.15 -9.33 7.98
CA LEU A 93 -23.64 -8.01 8.30
C LEU A 93 -24.01 -7.04 7.16
N SER A 94 -24.57 -5.90 7.51
CA SER A 94 -24.70 -4.79 6.56
C SER A 94 -23.32 -4.22 6.20
N SER A 95 -23.24 -3.54 5.05
CA SER A 95 -22.00 -2.86 4.62
C SER A 95 -21.51 -1.86 5.67
N GLY A 96 -22.42 -1.08 6.31
CA GLY A 96 -22.06 -0.15 7.36
C GLY A 96 -21.51 -0.84 8.62
N GLN A 97 -22.11 -1.97 9.02
CA GLN A 97 -21.59 -2.77 10.15
C GLN A 97 -20.21 -3.34 9.85
N ALA A 98 -19.99 -3.88 8.65
CA ALA A 98 -18.69 -4.39 8.23
C ALA A 98 -17.61 -3.29 8.29
N LYS A 99 -17.87 -2.12 7.69
CA LYS A 99 -16.93 -0.98 7.74
C LYS A 99 -16.60 -0.58 9.18
N ASN A 100 -17.61 -0.48 10.04
CA ASN A 100 -17.42 -0.15 11.45
C ASN A 100 -16.57 -1.19 12.18
N LEU A 101 -16.76 -2.48 11.91
CA LEU A 101 -15.95 -3.55 12.50
C LEU A 101 -14.49 -3.48 12.05
N LEU A 102 -14.24 -3.24 10.77
CA LEU A 102 -12.89 -3.09 10.21
C LEU A 102 -12.15 -1.90 10.86
N CYS A 103 -12.78 -0.73 10.90
CA CYS A 103 -12.18 0.46 11.52
C CYS A 103 -12.00 0.31 13.05
N ARG A 104 -12.94 -0.33 13.74
CA ARG A 104 -12.82 -0.61 15.18
C ARG A 104 -11.66 -1.56 15.47
N ALA A 105 -11.52 -2.64 14.71
CA ALA A 105 -10.42 -3.58 14.91
C ALA A 105 -9.05 -2.90 14.75
N PHE A 106 -8.90 -2.01 13.76
CA PHE A 106 -7.69 -1.19 13.61
C PHE A 106 -7.47 -0.30 14.85
N ARG A 107 -8.46 0.52 15.20
CA ARG A 107 -8.40 1.47 16.33
C ARG A 107 -8.10 0.78 17.66
N ASP A 108 -8.79 -0.31 17.95
CA ASP A 108 -8.66 -1.03 19.21
C ASP A 108 -7.28 -1.70 19.31
N THR A 109 -6.74 -2.18 18.18
CA THR A 109 -5.35 -2.67 18.11
C THR A 109 -4.35 -1.54 18.37
N CYS A 110 -4.57 -0.34 17.82
CA CYS A 110 -3.72 0.81 18.09
C CYS A 110 -3.65 1.15 19.58
N LEU A 111 -4.80 1.20 20.25
CA LEU A 111 -4.89 1.47 21.70
C LEU A 111 -4.25 0.36 22.54
N GLU A 112 -4.30 -0.88 22.09
CA GLU A 112 -3.70 -1.99 22.81
C GLU A 112 -2.17 -1.98 22.74
N ILE A 113 -1.60 -1.65 21.57
CA ILE A 113 -0.14 -1.57 21.42
C ILE A 113 0.43 -0.26 21.96
N PHE A 114 -0.37 0.80 22.01
CA PHE A 114 0.01 2.12 22.49
C PHE A 114 -1.18 2.80 23.20
N PRO A 115 -1.37 2.58 24.52
CA PRO A 115 -2.53 3.10 25.26
C PRO A 115 -2.69 4.63 25.25
N GLU A 116 -1.60 5.36 25.07
CA GLU A 116 -1.57 6.83 24.99
C GLU A 116 -1.88 7.36 23.58
N TRP A 117 -2.11 6.46 22.60
CA TRP A 117 -2.38 6.84 21.22
C TRP A 117 -3.65 7.68 21.10
N ASP A 118 -3.52 8.85 20.48
CA ASP A 118 -4.65 9.73 20.19
C ASP A 118 -5.45 9.21 18.98
N LYS A 119 -6.70 8.79 19.25
CA LYS A 119 -7.65 8.29 18.25
C LYS A 119 -7.99 9.30 17.15
N GLU A 120 -7.81 10.61 17.39
CA GLU A 120 -8.04 11.65 16.38
C GLU A 120 -6.95 11.62 15.29
N THR A 121 -5.85 10.91 15.55
CA THR A 121 -4.80 10.68 14.55
C THR A 121 -5.08 9.52 13.58
N MET A 122 -6.29 8.95 13.62
CA MET A 122 -6.73 7.91 12.71
C MET A 122 -7.33 8.51 11.43
N SER A 123 -6.79 8.11 10.29
CA SER A 123 -7.25 8.56 8.98
C SER A 123 -7.86 7.42 8.18
N ILE A 124 -8.97 7.73 7.48
CA ILE A 124 -9.73 6.76 6.69
C ILE A 124 -10.01 7.34 5.31
N ALA A 125 -9.57 6.63 4.27
CA ALA A 125 -10.00 6.86 2.90
C ALA A 125 -10.87 5.69 2.44
N GLU A 126 -12.05 6.01 1.94
CA GLU A 126 -13.01 5.04 1.42
C GLU A 126 -13.11 5.15 -0.10
N SER A 127 -13.21 4.02 -0.76
CA SER A 127 -13.57 3.97 -2.18
C SER A 127 -14.69 2.98 -2.51
N SER A 128 -15.37 2.40 -1.53
CA SER A 128 -16.40 1.36 -1.72
C SER A 128 -17.37 1.58 -2.89
N ASP A 129 -17.72 0.49 -3.57
CA ASP A 129 -18.74 0.45 -4.62
C ASP A 129 -19.74 -0.70 -4.38
N LYS A 130 -20.61 -0.99 -5.35
CA LYS A 130 -21.64 -2.03 -5.24
C LYS A 130 -21.06 -3.45 -5.14
N LYS A 131 -19.84 -3.68 -5.60
CA LYS A 131 -19.16 -4.97 -5.66
C LYS A 131 -18.20 -5.16 -4.50
N LYS A 132 -17.62 -4.07 -3.98
CA LYS A 132 -16.62 -4.15 -2.91
C LYS A 132 -16.63 -2.99 -1.93
N ILE A 133 -16.40 -3.32 -0.67
CA ILE A 133 -16.01 -2.36 0.37
C ILE A 133 -14.50 -2.24 0.28
N SER A 134 -13.99 -1.02 0.04
CA SER A 134 -12.54 -0.82 0.23
C SER A 134 -12.20 0.45 0.99
N LEU A 135 -11.38 0.24 2.03
CA LEU A 135 -11.01 1.21 3.05
C LEU A 135 -9.49 1.17 3.23
N HIS A 136 -8.86 2.33 3.10
CA HIS A 136 -7.50 2.53 3.56
C HIS A 136 -7.61 3.14 4.95
N VAL A 137 -7.14 2.41 5.96
CA VAL A 137 -7.13 2.88 7.35
C VAL A 137 -5.69 2.96 7.80
N LEU A 138 -5.30 4.12 8.32
CA LEU A 138 -3.96 4.37 8.82
C LEU A 138 -4.00 5.27 10.06
N THR A 139 -2.85 5.44 10.68
CA THR A 139 -2.67 6.50 11.68
C THR A 139 -1.36 7.25 11.50
N PHE A 140 -1.41 8.56 11.72
CA PHE A 140 -0.21 9.38 11.80
C PHE A 140 0.30 9.57 13.22
N GLY A 141 -0.43 9.14 14.26
CA GLY A 141 -0.06 9.36 15.67
C GLY A 141 1.00 8.41 16.22
N MET A 142 1.50 7.47 15.41
CA MET A 142 2.57 6.57 15.78
C MET A 142 3.24 5.96 14.55
N ARG A 143 4.42 5.38 14.77
CA ARG A 143 5.14 4.56 13.80
C ARG A 143 5.45 3.20 14.40
N LEU A 144 5.59 2.18 13.57
CA LEU A 144 6.11 0.88 13.93
C LEU A 144 7.56 0.76 13.45
N PRO A 145 8.42 0.01 14.15
CA PRO A 145 9.86 -0.01 13.88
C PRO A 145 10.22 -0.29 12.43
N ASN A 146 9.48 -1.18 11.79
CA ASN A 146 9.71 -1.56 10.41
C ASN A 146 8.52 -2.30 9.78
N ILE A 147 8.69 -2.70 8.52
CA ILE A 147 7.70 -3.44 7.74
C ILE A 147 7.29 -4.77 8.37
N THR A 148 8.20 -5.45 9.06
CA THR A 148 7.91 -6.72 9.74
C THR A 148 6.95 -6.49 10.90
N LYS A 149 7.13 -5.40 11.66
CA LYS A 149 6.21 -5.00 12.73
C LYS A 149 4.87 -4.51 12.18
N VAL A 150 4.84 -3.84 11.04
CA VAL A 150 3.57 -3.51 10.32
C VAL A 150 2.83 -4.77 9.88
N SER A 151 3.56 -5.80 9.44
CA SER A 151 2.99 -7.10 9.11
C SER A 151 2.34 -7.76 10.32
N ALA A 152 3.07 -7.83 11.44
CA ALA A 152 2.55 -8.36 12.70
C ALA A 152 1.32 -7.57 13.22
N PHE A 153 1.32 -6.25 13.05
CA PHE A 153 0.17 -5.40 13.38
C PHE A 153 -1.05 -5.76 12.53
N THR A 154 -0.87 -5.93 11.22
CA THR A 154 -1.95 -6.31 10.30
C THR A 154 -2.57 -7.66 10.70
N GLU A 155 -1.73 -8.61 11.09
CA GLU A 155 -2.15 -9.93 11.58
C GLU A 155 -2.89 -9.84 12.92
N LEU A 156 -2.46 -8.96 13.83
CA LEU A 156 -3.15 -8.71 15.08
C LEU A 156 -4.56 -8.11 14.85
N VAL A 157 -4.68 -7.14 13.93
CA VAL A 157 -5.98 -6.60 13.50
C VAL A 157 -6.86 -7.70 12.91
N ARG A 158 -6.30 -8.56 12.05
CA ARG A 158 -7.04 -9.69 11.45
C ARG A 158 -7.64 -10.61 12.50
N LYS A 159 -6.85 -11.02 13.50
CA LYS A 159 -7.29 -11.95 14.56
C LYS A 159 -8.43 -11.39 15.41
N LYS A 160 -8.56 -10.06 15.49
CA LYS A 160 -9.63 -9.38 16.25
C LYS A 160 -10.95 -9.25 15.49
N LEU A 161 -10.95 -9.47 14.18
CA LEU A 161 -12.18 -9.42 13.39
C LEU A 161 -13.04 -10.68 13.63
N PRO A 162 -14.37 -10.62 13.42
CA PRO A 162 -15.20 -11.82 13.38
C PRO A 162 -14.69 -12.82 12.35
N ALA A 163 -14.82 -14.13 12.61
CA ALA A 163 -14.25 -15.21 11.78
C ALA A 163 -14.56 -15.06 10.27
N GLY A 164 -15.77 -14.62 9.91
CA GLY A 164 -16.16 -14.38 8.52
C GLY A 164 -15.36 -13.28 7.79
N LEU A 165 -14.77 -12.34 8.54
CA LEU A 165 -13.96 -11.22 8.05
C LEU A 165 -12.43 -11.49 8.15
N GLN A 166 -12.01 -12.63 8.69
CA GLN A 166 -10.60 -12.98 8.82
C GLN A 166 -10.01 -13.65 7.56
N LYS A 167 -10.81 -13.88 6.51
CA LYS A 167 -10.37 -14.62 5.32
C LYS A 167 -9.22 -13.92 4.60
N LYS A 168 -8.28 -14.73 4.09
CA LYS A 168 -7.18 -14.28 3.23
C LYS A 168 -7.75 -13.58 1.99
N GLY A 169 -7.29 -12.35 1.72
CA GLY A 169 -7.79 -11.51 0.62
C GLY A 169 -8.85 -10.46 1.01
N ILE A 170 -9.28 -10.41 2.28
CA ILE A 170 -10.09 -9.29 2.82
C ILE A 170 -9.19 -8.16 3.34
N ILE A 171 -8.02 -8.53 3.83
CA ILE A 171 -7.04 -7.65 4.45
C ILE A 171 -5.76 -7.81 3.65
N ASP A 172 -5.41 -6.77 2.90
CA ASP A 172 -4.14 -6.73 2.20
C ASP A 172 -3.10 -6.14 3.16
N ASN A 173 -2.12 -6.99 3.47
CA ASN A 173 -0.93 -6.57 4.19
C ASN A 173 0.03 -5.96 3.18
N ILE A 174 0.52 -4.76 3.47
CA ILE A 174 1.53 -4.10 2.66
C ILE A 174 2.83 -4.93 2.54
N ALA A 175 3.12 -5.80 3.52
CA ALA A 175 4.25 -6.72 3.48
C ALA A 175 4.07 -7.90 2.49
N ASN A 176 2.86 -8.16 2.01
CA ASN A 176 2.57 -9.25 1.07
C ASN A 176 2.55 -8.82 -0.42
N ILE A 177 2.93 -7.58 -0.73
CA ILE A 177 2.88 -7.01 -2.08
C ILE A 177 4.19 -7.28 -2.83
N GLY A 178 4.35 -8.50 -3.38
CA GLY A 178 5.29 -8.85 -4.46
C GLY A 178 6.74 -8.33 -4.36
N SER A 179 7.43 -8.28 -5.51
CA SER A 179 8.85 -7.87 -5.60
C SER A 179 9.10 -6.37 -5.35
N PHE A 180 8.04 -5.57 -5.16
CA PHE A 180 8.12 -4.15 -4.80
C PHE A 180 6.97 -3.84 -3.83
N LYS A 181 7.29 -3.69 -2.55
CA LYS A 181 6.34 -3.25 -1.53
C LYS A 181 5.97 -1.81 -1.86
N SER A 182 4.77 -1.59 -2.41
CA SER A 182 4.33 -0.27 -2.83
C SER A 182 2.90 0.01 -2.38
N PHE A 183 2.63 1.22 -1.92
CA PHE A 183 1.32 1.64 -1.44
C PHE A 183 0.73 2.72 -2.32
N SER A 184 -0.55 2.60 -2.66
CA SER A 184 -1.20 3.58 -3.52
C SER A 184 -1.38 4.91 -2.81
N LEU A 185 -0.69 5.94 -3.31
CA LEU A 185 -0.86 7.34 -2.91
C LEU A 185 -2.10 7.98 -3.53
N ARG A 186 -2.98 7.20 -4.19
CA ARG A 186 -4.13 7.74 -4.92
C ARG A 186 -4.89 8.74 -4.03
N ILE A 187 -4.90 9.98 -4.50
CA ILE A 187 -5.30 11.18 -3.79
C ILE A 187 -6.83 11.20 -3.63
N LEU A 188 -7.27 11.98 -2.65
CA LEU A 188 -8.60 12.59 -2.61
C LEU A 188 -9.01 13.13 -3.98
N GLY A 189 -10.22 12.80 -4.42
CA GLY A 189 -10.79 13.41 -5.62
C GLY A 189 -10.27 12.84 -6.95
N THR A 190 -9.10 12.20 -6.99
CA THR A 190 -8.56 11.62 -8.23
C THR A 190 -9.22 10.27 -8.52
N PRO A 191 -10.08 10.18 -9.54
CA PRO A 191 -10.78 8.94 -9.80
C PRO A 191 -9.81 7.92 -10.41
N LYS A 192 -9.91 6.64 -10.02
CA LYS A 192 -9.21 5.54 -10.70
C LYS A 192 -9.52 5.61 -12.19
N TYR A 193 -8.52 5.96 -13.01
CA TYR A 193 -8.65 5.92 -14.45
C TYR A 193 -8.57 4.46 -14.91
N ASP A 194 -9.64 4.00 -15.55
CA ASP A 194 -9.72 2.70 -16.19
C ASP A 194 -9.50 2.88 -17.68
N LYS A 195 -8.31 2.51 -18.13
CA LYS A 195 -7.91 2.55 -19.53
C LYS A 195 -8.80 1.71 -20.44
N LYS A 196 -9.42 0.64 -19.93
CA LYS A 196 -10.32 -0.21 -20.74
C LYS A 196 -11.62 0.49 -21.08
N THR A 197 -12.09 1.34 -20.17
CA THR A 197 -13.36 2.04 -20.31
C THR A 197 -13.18 3.53 -20.61
N ASP A 198 -11.93 4.00 -20.68
CA ASP A 198 -11.52 5.40 -20.81
C ASP A 198 -12.24 6.31 -19.81
N LYS A 199 -12.41 5.80 -18.58
CA LYS A 199 -13.26 6.44 -17.58
C LYS A 199 -12.62 6.50 -16.21
N HIS A 200 -13.05 7.50 -15.48
CA HIS A 200 -12.77 7.71 -14.07
C HIS A 200 -13.77 6.91 -13.21
N VAL A 201 -13.37 5.74 -12.73
CA VAL A 201 -14.31 4.72 -12.20
C VAL A 201 -14.43 4.72 -10.67
N ARG A 202 -13.53 5.40 -9.94
CA ARG A 202 -13.56 5.34 -8.46
C ARG A 202 -12.86 6.51 -7.79
N ILE A 203 -13.62 7.46 -7.25
CA ILE A 203 -13.09 8.55 -6.42
C ILE A 203 -12.86 8.03 -5.00
N LYS A 204 -11.65 8.20 -4.47
CA LYS A 204 -11.37 8.00 -3.04
C LYS A 204 -11.90 9.22 -2.27
N LYS A 205 -12.78 8.95 -1.30
CA LYS A 205 -13.33 9.95 -0.38
C LYS A 205 -12.65 9.80 0.97
N VAL A 206 -12.11 10.89 1.51
CA VAL A 206 -11.57 10.88 2.88
C VAL A 206 -12.69 11.19 3.85
N ILE A 207 -12.81 10.31 4.84
CA ILE A 207 -13.84 10.38 5.88
C ILE A 207 -13.28 11.13 7.10
N ARG A 208 -11.99 10.91 7.41
CA ARG A 208 -11.27 11.55 8.54
C ARG A 208 -9.88 11.99 8.10
N PRO A 209 -9.74 13.22 7.59
CA PRO A 209 -8.44 13.83 7.34
C PRO A 209 -7.91 14.51 8.61
N LYS A 210 -6.59 14.65 8.73
CA LYS A 210 -5.99 15.65 9.63
C LYS A 210 -6.19 17.04 9.03
N ASP A 211 -5.68 17.22 7.81
CA ASP A 211 -5.69 18.48 7.06
C ASP A 211 -6.13 18.28 5.59
N ARG A 212 -6.44 17.04 5.18
CA ARG A 212 -6.79 16.64 3.81
C ARG A 212 -5.61 16.67 2.85
N SER A 213 -4.39 16.81 3.37
CA SER A 213 -3.18 16.71 2.57
C SER A 213 -2.97 15.26 2.11
N ILE A 214 -2.17 15.13 1.05
CA ILE A 214 -1.63 13.85 0.61
C ILE A 214 -0.80 13.15 1.70
N PHE A 215 -0.13 13.93 2.55
CA PHE A 215 0.75 13.43 3.61
C PHE A 215 -0.01 12.66 4.68
N ASP A 216 -1.32 12.87 4.81
CA ASP A 216 -2.19 12.06 5.65
C ASP A 216 -2.17 10.57 5.26
N PHE A 217 -1.90 10.25 4.00
CA PHE A 217 -1.94 8.88 3.47
C PHE A 217 -0.58 8.31 3.07
N MET A 218 0.48 9.09 3.22
CA MET A 218 1.85 8.60 3.10
C MET A 218 2.21 7.73 4.31
N ILE A 219 2.95 6.66 4.05
CA ILE A 219 3.42 5.72 5.05
C ILE A 219 4.69 6.25 5.71
N ARG A 220 5.55 6.85 4.90
CA ARG A 220 6.72 7.64 5.31
C ARG A 220 6.50 9.09 4.86
N PRO A 221 5.63 9.86 5.54
CA PRO A 221 5.59 11.31 5.36
C PRO A 221 6.96 11.96 5.67
N PRO A 222 7.26 13.14 5.12
CA PRO A 222 8.37 13.96 5.61
C PRO A 222 8.13 14.43 7.04
N ASN A 223 9.23 14.71 7.76
CA ASN A 223 9.23 15.34 9.10
C ASN A 223 8.32 14.66 10.14
N ASN A 224 8.26 13.33 10.13
CA ASN A 224 7.41 12.57 11.05
C ASN A 224 8.16 12.20 12.33
N ASP A 225 7.96 13.05 13.33
CA ASP A 225 8.55 12.90 14.67
C ASP A 225 7.67 12.10 15.64
N PHE A 226 6.60 11.46 15.16
CA PHE A 226 5.76 10.63 16.03
C PHE A 226 6.53 9.42 16.56
N ARG A 227 6.17 8.99 17.76
CA ARG A 227 6.88 7.93 18.49
C ARG A 227 6.88 6.61 17.71
N VAL A 228 8.04 5.95 17.69
CA VAL A 228 8.17 4.56 17.22
C VAL A 228 7.77 3.63 18.36
N ILE A 229 6.77 2.78 18.12
CA ILE A 229 6.18 1.87 19.10
C ILE A 229 6.63 0.44 18.81
N ASP A 230 7.56 -0.07 19.60
CA ASP A 230 7.92 -1.49 19.60
C ASP A 230 7.17 -2.23 20.69
N SER A 231 5.92 -2.57 20.42
CA SER A 231 5.09 -3.30 21.37
C SER A 231 5.44 -4.78 21.39
N PRO A 232 5.53 -5.42 22.58
CA PRO A 232 5.74 -6.86 22.70
C PRO A 232 4.59 -7.69 22.11
N LEU A 233 3.43 -7.08 21.83
CA LEU A 233 2.30 -7.74 21.17
C LEU A 233 2.53 -7.96 19.67
N LEU A 234 3.48 -7.23 19.09
CA LEU A 234 3.89 -7.36 17.69
C LEU A 234 5.00 -8.40 17.55
N VAL A 235 4.73 -9.63 18.00
CA VAL A 235 5.64 -10.76 17.87
C VAL A 235 5.55 -11.31 16.46
N VAL A 236 6.70 -11.42 15.81
CA VAL A 236 6.84 -12.03 14.49
C VAL A 236 7.18 -13.50 14.71
N PRO A 237 6.37 -14.47 14.23
CA PRO A 237 6.72 -15.87 14.34
C PRO A 237 8.06 -16.15 13.65
N GLU A 238 8.94 -16.93 14.27
CA GLU A 238 10.29 -17.25 13.75
C GLU A 238 10.28 -17.81 12.32
N SER A 239 9.19 -18.47 11.91
CA SER A 239 9.01 -18.99 10.55
C SER A 239 8.94 -17.91 9.45
N GLU A 240 8.54 -16.67 9.78
CA GLU A 240 8.51 -15.55 8.83
C GLU A 240 9.86 -14.82 8.73
N VAL A 241 10.63 -14.78 9.83
CA VAL A 241 11.98 -14.21 9.86
C VAL A 241 12.89 -14.92 8.86
N ASN A 242 12.80 -16.26 8.80
CA ASN A 242 13.58 -17.10 7.88
C ASN A 242 13.20 -16.93 6.40
N ARG A 243 12.03 -16.36 6.05
CA ARG A 243 11.69 -16.04 4.64
C ARG A 243 12.36 -14.75 4.19
N CYS A 244 12.32 -13.69 5.00
CA CYS A 244 12.99 -12.41 4.68
C CYS A 244 14.52 -12.58 4.55
N SER A 245 15.14 -13.44 5.37
CA SER A 245 16.58 -13.69 5.29
C SER A 245 17.00 -14.46 4.03
N LYS A 246 16.11 -15.28 3.45
CA LYS A 246 16.41 -16.09 2.26
C LYS A 246 16.29 -15.30 0.96
N GLU A 247 15.38 -14.33 0.88
CA GLU A 247 15.28 -13.46 -0.30
C GLU A 247 16.48 -12.49 -0.44
N ASN A 248 17.23 -12.24 0.63
CA ASN A 248 18.41 -11.37 0.61
C ASN A 248 19.73 -12.10 0.34
N ASN A 249 19.75 -13.44 0.32
CA ASN A 249 20.99 -14.22 0.28
C ASN A 249 21.22 -15.03 -1.01
N ASP A 250 20.31 -15.00 -1.99
CA ASP A 250 20.51 -15.69 -3.29
C ASP A 250 21.41 -14.90 -4.26
N THR A 251 22.54 -14.37 -3.78
CA THR A 251 23.62 -13.92 -4.68
C THR A 251 24.99 -14.09 -4.03
N SER A 252 25.31 -15.27 -3.52
CA SER A 252 26.70 -15.74 -3.47
C SER A 252 26.75 -17.24 -3.25
N SER A 253 27.81 -17.88 -3.77
CA SER A 253 28.12 -19.33 -3.84
C SER A 253 27.48 -20.05 -5.05
N GLU A 254 28.17 -20.71 -5.96
CA GLU A 254 29.55 -21.23 -6.08
C GLU A 254 29.89 -21.34 -7.59
N THR A 255 31.07 -20.93 -8.07
CA THR A 255 32.31 -21.73 -8.25
C THR A 255 32.08 -22.95 -9.17
N THR A 256 32.75 -23.10 -10.31
CA THR A 256 34.18 -23.44 -10.47
C THR A 256 34.59 -23.30 -11.94
#